data_AF-A0A7C3FGM1-F1
#
_entry.id   AF-A0A7C3FGM1-F1
#
_cell.length_a   1.000
_cell.length_b   1.000
_cell.length_c   1.000
_cell.angle_alpha   90.00
_cell.angle_beta   90.00
_cell.angle_gamma   90.00
#
_symmetry.space_group_name_H-M   'P 1'
#
loop_
_entity.id
_entity.type
_entity.pdbx_description
1 polymer ?
#
loop_
_entity_poly.entity_id
_entity_poly.type
_entity_poly.pdbx_seq_one_letter_code
_entity_poly.pdbx_strand_id
1 'polypeptide(L)'
;MPLLKKQKILFLSFLILLFSLACNLPYGIGLESPQEIIDAASSAAEEAVQVAQGGDTLPTPAGPRAPTPTATYLPTFTPTLTPYPTPTATKVVPEGSFQESNTAQLIAGTPVPVIGEPQVATGPAPVSNRPQAIAGSENVIYNGGFEAEWPEWQGVAPGWHSFDNGEAHFSWYNDKWYKVVYEGEQAQLIEIINDGGKVYRAGGIYQSVNVVPWAEYELTIHALLRSDEGSEEASEFGYAMEYGIDYYGGDNWEFVHEWIPMPLPEYPRQDPKDEHTYEYSVFTTRIIPVSDRLTVFIRGNKKWPNYSEGNFDIDAVSLRGTGKPPSYAPTPAPGPPIVMLPTPIPRCVPYQWSPCNGAWPDKVCPAEHVVQCRSDGTWGECIWDPGTCAPTPVPPTATPDPNATATPTATR
;
A
#
# COMPACT_ATOMS: atom_id res chain seq x y z
N MET A 1 24.69 17.10 21.85
CA MET A 1 24.97 15.96 20.95
C MET A 1 25.24 16.28 19.46
N PRO A 2 25.14 17.51 18.89
CA PRO A 2 25.48 17.73 17.47
C PRO A 2 27.00 17.79 17.18
N LEU A 3 27.84 17.98 18.21
CA LEU A 3 29.29 18.08 18.08
C LEU A 3 29.94 16.73 17.68
N LEU A 4 29.39 15.63 18.18
CA LEU A 4 29.95 14.28 17.97
C LEU A 4 29.68 13.77 16.54
N LYS A 5 28.57 14.17 15.90
CA LYS A 5 28.29 13.84 14.48
C LYS A 5 29.22 14.61 13.52
N LYS A 6 29.50 15.89 13.80
CA LYS A 6 30.46 16.66 12.97
C LYS A 6 31.88 16.10 13.05
N GLN A 7 32.32 15.66 14.23
CA GLN A 7 33.63 15.01 14.38
C GLN A 7 33.73 13.68 13.61
N LYS A 8 32.68 12.85 13.63
CA LYS A 8 32.68 11.57 12.89
C LYS A 8 32.71 11.76 11.37
N ILE A 9 32.01 12.77 10.85
CA ILE A 9 32.01 13.08 9.40
C ILE A 9 33.38 13.61 8.97
N LEU A 10 33.97 14.53 9.75
CA LEU A 10 35.33 15.03 9.48
C LEU A 10 36.38 13.93 9.52
N PHE A 11 36.27 12.99 10.48
CA PHE A 11 37.19 11.86 10.59
C PHE A 11 37.07 10.89 9.40
N LEU A 12 35.85 10.63 8.93
CA LEU A 12 35.62 9.76 7.78
C LEU A 12 36.09 10.42 6.46
N SER A 13 35.84 11.71 6.27
CA SER A 13 36.36 12.45 5.12
C SER A 13 37.89 12.51 5.09
N PHE A 14 38.53 12.59 6.26
CA PHE A 14 39.99 12.55 6.38
C PHE A 14 40.57 11.17 6.02
N LEU A 15 39.92 10.09 6.44
CA LEU A 15 40.28 8.72 6.07
C LEU A 15 40.17 8.46 4.56
N ILE A 16 39.11 8.96 3.92
CA ILE A 16 38.92 8.85 2.46
C ILE A 16 40.00 9.65 1.71
N LEU A 17 40.36 10.83 2.20
CA LEU A 17 41.43 11.65 1.61
C LEU A 17 42.80 10.97 1.72
N LEU A 18 43.11 10.37 2.88
CA LEU A 18 44.33 9.59 3.11
C LEU A 18 44.42 8.38 2.19
N PHE A 19 43.32 7.65 2.02
CA PHE A 19 43.26 6.50 1.12
C PHE A 19 43.45 6.92 -0.35
N SER A 20 42.85 8.05 -0.74
CA SER A 20 42.96 8.61 -2.09
C SER A 20 44.37 9.14 -2.41
N LEU A 21 45.07 9.69 -1.41
CA LEU A 21 46.47 10.09 -1.54
C LEU A 21 47.41 8.89 -1.62
N ALA A 22 47.17 7.85 -0.81
CA ALA A 22 47.96 6.63 -0.83
C ALA A 22 47.87 5.88 -2.17
N CYS A 23 46.71 5.94 -2.84
CA CYS A 23 46.51 5.28 -4.14
C CYS A 23 47.05 6.07 -5.35
N ASN A 24 47.38 7.35 -5.22
CA ASN A 24 47.81 8.21 -6.34
C ASN A 24 49.29 8.61 -6.33
N LEU A 25 50.09 8.13 -5.36
CA LEU A 25 51.52 8.42 -5.37
C LEU A 25 52.24 7.51 -6.40
N PRO A 26 53.02 8.07 -7.34
CA PRO A 26 53.86 7.28 -8.22
C PRO A 26 54.88 6.52 -7.37
N TYR A 27 54.91 5.20 -7.52
CA TYR A 27 55.89 4.30 -6.90
C TYR A 27 57.31 4.89 -6.97
N GLY A 28 57.84 5.37 -5.83
CA GLY A 28 59.18 5.98 -5.84
C GLY A 28 59.67 6.65 -4.56
N ILE A 29 58.92 6.62 -3.45
CA ILE A 29 59.40 7.13 -2.15
C ILE A 29 59.55 5.94 -1.21
N GLY A 30 60.80 5.60 -0.89
CA GLY A 30 61.17 4.55 0.04
C GLY A 30 60.86 4.93 1.47
N LEU A 31 59.61 4.72 1.88
CA LEU A 31 59.23 4.61 3.29
C LEU A 31 59.22 3.11 3.59
N GLU A 32 60.17 2.64 4.40
CA GLU A 32 60.45 1.22 4.57
C GLU A 32 59.58 0.56 5.66
N SER A 33 58.74 1.33 6.37
CA SER A 33 57.78 0.73 7.30
C SER A 33 56.43 1.44 7.36
N PRO A 34 55.33 0.69 7.62
CA PRO A 34 54.00 1.27 7.87
C PRO A 34 53.97 2.29 9.03
N GLN A 35 54.91 2.19 9.97
CA GLN A 35 55.00 3.10 11.11
C GLN A 35 55.46 4.51 10.69
N GLU A 36 56.38 4.61 9.73
CA GLU A 36 56.84 5.91 9.20
C GLU A 36 55.70 6.68 8.49
N ILE A 37 54.76 5.95 7.86
CA ILE A 37 53.57 6.54 7.24
C ILE A 37 52.62 7.08 8.30
N ILE A 38 52.42 6.35 9.40
CA ILE A 38 51.58 6.77 10.52
C ILE A 38 52.18 8.01 11.20
N ASP A 39 53.48 8.01 11.44
CA ASP A 39 54.17 9.11 12.12
C ASP A 39 54.19 10.38 11.24
N ALA A 40 54.39 10.24 9.92
CA ALA A 40 54.30 11.35 8.97
C ALA A 40 52.88 11.93 8.87
N ALA A 41 51.86 11.07 8.86
CA ALA A 41 50.45 11.50 8.82
C ALA A 41 50.05 12.23 10.12
N SER A 42 50.53 11.77 11.28
CA SER A 42 50.32 12.44 12.58
C SER A 42 50.96 13.82 12.61
N SER A 43 52.20 13.94 12.15
CA SER A 43 52.94 15.22 12.13
C SER A 43 52.27 16.25 11.22
N ALA A 44 51.81 15.83 10.03
CA ALA A 44 51.06 16.70 9.11
C ALA A 44 49.71 17.14 9.67
N ALA A 45 49.04 16.29 10.46
CA ALA A 45 47.78 16.63 11.12
C ALA A 45 47.98 17.70 12.22
N GLU A 46 49.08 17.64 12.98
CA GLU A 46 49.40 18.65 14.00
C GLU A 46 49.71 20.03 13.38
N GLU A 47 50.41 20.06 12.24
CA GLU A 47 50.70 21.30 11.51
C GLU A 47 49.42 21.93 10.93
N ALA A 48 48.49 21.13 10.41
CA ALA A 48 47.21 21.61 9.89
C ALA A 48 46.30 22.22 10.98
N VAL A 49 46.36 21.70 12.22
CA VAL A 49 45.61 22.25 13.36
C VAL A 49 46.18 23.59 13.81
N GLN A 50 47.50 23.78 13.76
CA GLN A 50 48.17 25.06 14.08
C GLN A 50 47.78 26.16 13.08
N VAL A 51 47.69 25.84 11.79
CA VAL A 51 47.28 26.79 10.74
C VAL A 51 45.82 27.22 10.88
N ALA A 52 44.93 26.32 11.33
CA ALA A 52 43.51 26.62 11.51
C ALA A 52 43.21 27.56 12.71
N GLN A 53 44.14 27.72 13.65
CA GLN A 53 43.95 28.53 14.86
C GLN A 53 44.53 29.95 14.76
N GLY A 54 45.22 30.30 13.67
CA GLY A 54 45.93 31.57 13.49
C GLY A 54 45.23 32.65 12.64
N GLY A 55 43.93 32.52 12.32
CA GLY A 55 43.24 33.42 11.39
C GLY A 55 42.75 34.73 12.01
N ASP A 56 43.51 35.82 11.84
CA ASP A 56 43.12 37.21 12.09
C ASP A 56 41.81 37.60 11.39
N THR A 57 40.91 38.24 12.14
CA THR A 57 39.59 38.69 11.68
C THR A 57 39.68 39.96 10.83
N LEU A 58 39.44 39.84 9.51
CA LEU A 58 39.14 40.97 8.62
C LEU A 58 37.60 41.17 8.51
N PRO A 59 37.09 42.42 8.56
CA PRO A 59 35.65 42.68 8.48
C PRO A 59 35.12 42.55 7.04
N THR A 60 34.07 41.74 6.89
CA THR A 60 33.30 41.58 5.64
C THR A 60 32.35 42.77 5.43
N PRO A 61 32.30 43.40 4.24
CA PRO A 61 31.35 44.46 3.94
C PRO A 61 29.93 43.92 3.68
N ALA A 62 28.93 44.60 4.24
CA ALA A 62 27.51 44.26 4.11
C ALA A 62 26.96 44.63 2.71
N GLY A 63 26.63 43.62 1.92
CA GLY A 63 25.83 43.77 0.69
C GLY A 63 24.32 43.78 0.95
N PRO A 64 23.51 44.40 0.07
CA PRO A 64 22.07 44.55 0.25
C PRO A 64 21.33 43.21 0.18
N ARG A 65 20.40 43.00 1.12
CA ARG A 65 19.55 41.81 1.20
C ARG A 65 18.58 41.74 0.01
N ALA A 66 18.55 40.60 -0.66
CA ALA A 66 17.52 40.23 -1.62
C ALA A 66 16.16 40.04 -0.91
N PRO A 67 15.03 40.36 -1.55
CA PRO A 67 13.70 40.19 -0.97
C PRO A 67 13.35 38.71 -0.77
N THR A 68 12.78 38.41 0.40
CA THR A 68 12.27 37.10 0.79
C THR A 68 11.06 36.73 -0.08
N PRO A 69 11.03 35.55 -0.73
CA PRO A 69 9.85 35.12 -1.48
C PRO A 69 8.68 34.80 -0.53
N THR A 70 7.53 35.39 -0.80
CA THR A 70 6.26 35.10 -0.12
C THR A 70 5.71 33.78 -0.63
N ALA A 71 5.60 32.78 0.26
CA ALA A 71 4.96 31.51 -0.06
C ALA A 71 3.45 31.72 -0.28
N THR A 72 2.96 31.35 -1.47
CA THR A 72 1.53 31.31 -1.77
C THR A 72 1.01 29.93 -1.33
N TYR A 73 0.15 29.90 -0.32
CA TYR A 73 -0.52 28.69 0.14
C TYR A 73 -1.59 28.27 -0.88
N LEU A 74 -1.46 27.06 -1.43
CA LEU A 74 -2.53 26.40 -2.17
C LEU A 74 -3.59 25.85 -1.20
N PRO A 75 -4.88 25.87 -1.56
CA PRO A 75 -5.94 25.36 -0.69
C PRO A 75 -5.78 23.86 -0.45
N THR A 76 -5.88 23.48 0.82
CA THR A 76 -5.95 22.09 1.29
C THR A 76 -7.20 21.43 0.74
N PHE A 77 -7.04 20.39 -0.08
CA PHE A 77 -8.14 19.49 -0.41
C PHE A 77 -8.25 18.45 0.70
N THR A 78 -9.41 18.41 1.37
CA THR A 78 -9.79 17.31 2.26
C THR A 78 -10.45 16.22 1.42
N PRO A 79 -9.81 15.07 1.16
CA PRO A 79 -10.48 13.97 0.49
C PRO A 79 -11.59 13.45 1.40
N THR A 80 -12.82 13.43 0.89
CA THR A 80 -13.93 12.73 1.54
C THR A 80 -13.78 11.25 1.18
N LEU A 81 -13.32 10.44 2.13
CA LEU A 81 -13.27 8.99 1.97
C LEU A 81 -14.70 8.45 2.04
N THR A 82 -15.21 7.96 0.92
CA THR A 82 -16.38 7.06 0.90
C THR A 82 -16.01 5.74 1.59
N PRO A 83 -16.82 5.22 2.53
CA PRO A 83 -16.52 3.96 3.20
C PRO A 83 -16.56 2.82 2.18
N TYR A 84 -15.40 2.17 1.97
CA TYR A 84 -15.29 0.92 1.25
C TYR A 84 -15.88 -0.22 2.12
N PRO A 85 -16.53 -1.24 1.56
CA PRO A 85 -16.91 -2.42 2.34
C PRO A 85 -15.63 -3.05 2.93
N THR A 86 -15.53 -3.08 4.25
CA THR A 86 -14.43 -3.70 4.98
C THR A 86 -14.38 -5.21 4.66
N PRO A 87 -13.32 -5.73 4.02
CA PRO A 87 -13.11 -7.17 3.97
C PRO A 87 -12.85 -7.67 5.40
N THR A 88 -13.62 -8.65 5.86
CA THR A 88 -13.47 -9.23 7.20
C THR A 88 -12.21 -10.09 7.25
N ALA A 89 -11.14 -9.59 7.88
CA ALA A 89 -10.03 -10.43 8.31
C ALA A 89 -10.59 -11.50 9.27
N THR A 90 -10.42 -12.77 8.91
CA THR A 90 -10.78 -13.87 9.79
C THR A 90 -9.58 -14.15 10.68
N LYS A 91 -9.68 -13.86 11.98
CA LYS A 91 -8.70 -14.28 12.98
C LYS A 91 -8.63 -15.81 12.98
N VAL A 92 -7.56 -16.38 12.44
CA VAL A 92 -7.26 -17.81 12.53
C VAL A 92 -6.37 -17.99 13.75
N VAL A 93 -6.87 -18.69 14.77
CA VAL A 93 -6.04 -19.14 15.90
C VAL A 93 -5.21 -20.33 15.41
N PRO A 94 -3.88 -20.32 15.56
CA PRO A 94 -3.05 -21.46 15.20
C PRO A 94 -3.51 -22.70 15.99
N GLU A 95 -3.77 -23.79 15.27
CA GLU A 95 -4.13 -25.08 15.85
C GLU A 95 -2.90 -25.63 16.57
N GLY A 96 -2.95 -25.61 17.91
CA GLY A 96 -1.84 -25.97 18.78
C GLY A 96 -1.34 -27.40 18.54
N SER A 97 -0.02 -27.54 18.59
CA SER A 97 0.70 -28.80 18.59
C SER A 97 0.24 -29.71 19.74
N PHE A 98 -0.45 -30.81 19.38
CA PHE A 98 -0.69 -31.91 20.29
C PHE A 98 0.63 -32.64 20.56
N GLN A 99 1.15 -32.52 21.78
CA GLN A 99 2.03 -33.56 22.33
C GLN A 99 1.17 -34.72 22.82
N GLU A 100 1.28 -35.88 22.17
CA GLU A 100 0.83 -37.15 22.73
C GLU A 100 1.67 -37.49 23.96
N SER A 101 1.07 -37.41 25.15
CA SER A 101 1.54 -38.17 26.31
C SER A 101 0.54 -39.31 26.58
N ASN A 102 0.90 -40.50 26.11
CA ASN A 102 0.28 -41.75 26.52
C ASN A 102 0.53 -41.99 28.02
N THR A 103 -0.54 -42.05 28.82
CA THR A 103 -0.53 -42.83 30.07
C THR A 103 -1.91 -43.40 30.31
N ALA A 104 -2.06 -44.69 30.04
CA ALA A 104 -3.21 -45.48 30.42
C ALA A 104 -3.22 -45.70 31.94
N GLN A 105 -4.32 -45.33 32.61
CA GLN A 105 -4.74 -45.96 33.86
C GLN A 105 -6.26 -46.19 33.84
N LEU A 106 -6.63 -47.48 33.85
CA LEU A 106 -7.98 -47.96 34.09
C LEU A 106 -8.42 -47.63 35.51
N ILE A 107 -9.60 -47.02 35.67
CA ILE A 107 -10.42 -47.21 36.86
C ILE A 107 -11.87 -47.47 36.39
N ALA A 108 -12.37 -48.65 36.77
CA ALA A 108 -13.73 -49.10 36.53
C ALA A 108 -14.71 -48.38 37.46
N GLY A 109 -15.76 -47.79 36.88
CA GLY A 109 -16.91 -47.22 37.59
C GLY A 109 -18.21 -47.60 36.89
N THR A 110 -19.15 -48.11 37.66
CA THR A 110 -20.45 -48.69 37.28
C THR A 110 -21.43 -47.63 36.73
N PRO A 111 -22.30 -47.95 35.74
CA PRO A 111 -23.22 -46.96 35.17
C PRO A 111 -24.48 -46.74 36.03
N VAL A 112 -24.88 -45.47 36.16
CA VAL A 112 -26.19 -45.04 36.66
C VAL A 112 -27.08 -44.70 35.45
N PRO A 113 -28.33 -45.19 35.37
CA PRO A 113 -29.24 -44.80 34.30
C PRO A 113 -29.85 -43.42 34.61
N VAL A 114 -29.54 -42.41 33.80
CA VAL A 114 -30.18 -41.09 33.85
C VAL A 114 -31.33 -41.05 32.85
N ILE A 115 -32.49 -40.67 33.37
CA ILE A 115 -33.79 -40.51 32.72
C ILE A 115 -33.77 -39.25 31.83
N GLY A 116 -34.36 -39.36 30.63
CA GLY A 116 -34.19 -38.44 29.51
C GLY A 116 -34.60 -36.97 29.73
N GLU A 117 -33.82 -36.10 29.10
CA GLU A 117 -34.06 -34.67 28.90
C GLU A 117 -34.76 -34.44 27.54
N PRO A 118 -35.68 -33.46 27.41
CA PRO A 118 -36.39 -33.21 26.17
C PRO A 118 -35.47 -32.55 25.13
N GLN A 119 -35.43 -33.14 23.95
CA GLN A 119 -34.66 -32.66 22.80
C GLN A 119 -35.18 -31.29 22.33
N VAL A 120 -34.35 -30.25 22.46
CA VAL A 120 -34.54 -28.97 21.78
C VAL A 120 -34.10 -29.16 20.32
N ALA A 121 -35.02 -28.93 19.38
CA ALA A 121 -34.73 -29.01 17.96
C ALA A 121 -33.68 -27.97 17.56
N THR A 122 -32.47 -28.43 17.23
CA THR A 122 -31.43 -27.62 16.62
C THR A 122 -31.79 -27.40 15.14
N GLY A 123 -32.16 -26.16 14.80
CA GLY A 123 -32.24 -25.74 13.41
C GLY A 123 -30.86 -25.84 12.74
N PRO A 124 -30.78 -26.08 11.42
CA PRO A 124 -29.50 -26.16 10.72
C PRO A 124 -28.74 -24.84 10.86
N ALA A 125 -27.48 -24.94 11.26
CA ALA A 125 -26.55 -23.82 11.34
C ALA A 125 -26.41 -23.12 9.97
N PRO A 126 -26.22 -21.79 9.92
CA PRO A 126 -25.94 -21.08 8.68
C PRO A 126 -24.69 -21.66 8.01
N VAL A 127 -24.84 -22.05 6.75
CA VAL A 127 -23.77 -22.61 5.94
C VAL A 127 -22.75 -21.50 5.65
N SER A 128 -21.53 -21.64 6.16
CA SER A 128 -20.42 -20.76 5.82
C SER A 128 -20.07 -20.95 4.35
N ASN A 129 -20.24 -19.91 3.53
CA ASN A 129 -19.86 -19.89 2.10
C ASN A 129 -18.33 -19.74 1.91
N ARG A 130 -17.52 -20.31 2.80
CA ARG A 130 -16.07 -20.41 2.57
C ARG A 130 -15.85 -21.39 1.41
N PRO A 131 -15.27 -20.97 0.28
CA PRO A 131 -14.89 -21.91 -0.78
C PRO A 131 -14.03 -23.01 -0.15
N GLN A 132 -14.45 -24.26 -0.31
CA GLN A 132 -13.63 -25.39 0.10
C GLN A 132 -12.39 -25.44 -0.80
N ALA A 133 -11.20 -25.49 -0.18
CA ALA A 133 -9.94 -25.68 -0.88
C ALA A 133 -10.06 -26.90 -1.81
N ILE A 134 -9.89 -26.68 -3.11
CA ILE A 134 -10.06 -27.73 -4.11
C ILE A 134 -8.82 -28.62 -4.05
N ALA A 135 -8.99 -29.87 -3.61
CA ALA A 135 -7.94 -30.87 -3.58
C ALA A 135 -7.42 -31.11 -5.02
N GLY A 136 -6.14 -30.78 -5.26
CA GLY A 136 -5.51 -30.75 -6.59
C GLY A 136 -5.12 -29.36 -7.09
N SER A 137 -5.29 -28.31 -6.28
CA SER A 137 -4.81 -26.95 -6.61
C SER A 137 -3.31 -26.81 -6.37
N GLU A 138 -2.53 -26.87 -7.46
CA GLU A 138 -1.11 -26.54 -7.42
C GLU A 138 -0.96 -25.06 -7.04
N ASN A 139 -0.10 -24.78 -6.06
CA ASN A 139 0.29 -23.41 -5.75
C ASN A 139 1.21 -22.92 -6.86
N VAL A 140 0.79 -21.88 -7.61
CA VAL A 140 1.60 -21.36 -8.71
C VAL A 140 2.67 -20.37 -8.24
N ILE A 141 2.59 -19.90 -6.99
CA ILE A 141 3.64 -19.07 -6.38
C ILE A 141 4.85 -19.95 -6.07
N TYR A 142 5.99 -19.57 -6.63
CA TYR A 142 7.27 -20.17 -6.31
C TYR A 142 7.83 -19.57 -5.02
N ASN A 143 8.29 -20.41 -4.10
CA ASN A 143 8.94 -19.98 -2.86
C ASN A 143 8.11 -18.94 -2.07
N GLY A 144 6.80 -19.15 -1.97
CA GLY A 144 5.91 -18.21 -1.27
C GLY A 144 5.97 -18.29 0.25
N GLY A 145 6.44 -19.41 0.81
CA GLY A 145 6.82 -19.52 2.22
C GLY A 145 8.28 -19.15 2.49
N PHE A 146 9.00 -18.62 1.49
CA PHE A 146 10.36 -18.10 1.64
C PHE A 146 11.46 -19.07 2.14
N GLU A 147 11.17 -20.38 2.23
CA GLU A 147 12.08 -21.44 2.71
C GLU A 147 13.19 -21.89 1.73
N ALA A 148 13.29 -21.31 0.53
CA ALA A 148 14.41 -21.63 -0.36
C ALA A 148 15.76 -21.14 0.19
N GLU A 149 16.85 -21.78 -0.24
CA GLU A 149 18.21 -21.36 0.11
C GLU A 149 18.44 -19.90 -0.29
N TRP A 150 18.73 -19.05 0.70
CA TRP A 150 18.79 -17.61 0.55
C TRP A 150 20.23 -17.14 0.64
N PRO A 151 20.83 -16.64 -0.46
CA PRO A 151 22.15 -16.05 -0.39
C PRO A 151 22.11 -14.78 0.48
N GLU A 152 23.01 -14.67 1.45
CA GLU A 152 23.01 -13.56 2.43
C GLU A 152 23.03 -12.16 1.79
N TRP A 153 23.56 -12.04 0.56
CA TRP A 153 23.64 -10.79 -0.18
C TRP A 153 22.36 -10.43 -0.94
N GLN A 154 21.40 -11.34 -1.09
CA GLN A 154 20.32 -11.17 -2.05
C GLN A 154 19.13 -10.36 -1.53
N GLY A 155 18.96 -10.21 -0.20
CA GLY A 155 17.96 -9.34 0.46
C GLY A 155 16.49 -9.71 0.24
N VAL A 156 16.14 -10.17 -0.96
CA VAL A 156 14.85 -10.65 -1.42
C VAL A 156 14.92 -12.15 -1.66
N ALA A 157 13.86 -12.87 -1.32
CA ALA A 157 13.81 -14.31 -1.42
C ALA A 157 13.96 -14.78 -2.88
N PRO A 158 14.57 -15.97 -3.12
CA PRO A 158 14.68 -16.53 -4.47
C PRO A 158 13.33 -16.60 -5.18
N GLY A 159 13.30 -16.11 -6.43
CA GLY A 159 12.11 -16.05 -7.27
C GLY A 159 11.18 -14.86 -7.02
N TRP A 160 11.55 -13.96 -6.11
CA TRP A 160 10.89 -12.67 -5.89
C TRP A 160 11.78 -11.52 -6.33
N HIS A 161 11.17 -10.37 -6.59
CA HIS A 161 11.84 -9.14 -6.98
C HIS A 161 11.37 -8.00 -6.09
N SER A 162 12.26 -7.06 -5.75
CA SER A 162 11.91 -5.85 -4.99
C SER A 162 11.51 -4.68 -5.89
N PHE A 163 10.81 -3.72 -5.30
CA PHE A 163 10.60 -2.39 -5.87
C PHE A 163 10.40 -1.34 -4.77
N ASP A 164 10.64 -0.08 -5.08
CA ASP A 164 10.35 1.06 -4.22
C ASP A 164 10.03 2.33 -5.02
N ASN A 165 9.52 3.35 -4.34
CA ASN A 165 9.20 4.65 -4.94
C ASN A 165 10.22 5.77 -4.64
N GLY A 166 11.43 5.41 -4.20
CA GLY A 166 12.54 6.31 -3.92
C GLY A 166 12.35 7.26 -2.73
N GLU A 167 13.36 8.08 -2.47
CA GLU A 167 13.36 9.15 -1.44
C GLU A 167 13.04 8.67 0.00
N ALA A 168 13.42 7.44 0.31
CA ALA A 168 13.52 6.85 1.64
C ALA A 168 14.64 5.78 1.65
N HIS A 169 15.00 5.30 2.84
CA HIS A 169 15.80 4.10 2.98
C HIS A 169 14.88 2.89 2.91
N PHE A 170 15.14 2.02 1.93
CA PHE A 170 14.45 0.75 1.75
C PHE A 170 15.45 -0.37 1.92
N SER A 171 15.06 -1.42 2.63
CA SER A 171 15.87 -2.62 2.76
C SER A 171 15.00 -3.86 2.78
N TRP A 172 15.57 -4.97 2.32
CA TRP A 172 14.91 -6.27 2.28
C TRP A 172 15.80 -7.27 2.99
N TYR A 173 15.19 -8.08 3.84
CA TYR A 173 15.91 -9.04 4.66
C TYR A 173 15.22 -10.40 4.67
N ASN A 174 16.05 -11.42 4.90
CA ASN A 174 15.65 -12.72 5.40
C ASN A 174 15.46 -12.59 6.92
N ASP A 175 14.22 -12.44 7.38
CA ASP A 175 13.94 -12.34 8.81
C ASP A 175 13.76 -13.74 9.42
N LYS A 176 14.72 -14.11 10.27
CA LYS A 176 14.76 -15.39 10.99
C LYS A 176 14.36 -15.26 12.45
N TRP A 177 13.86 -14.09 12.86
CA TRP A 177 13.41 -13.92 14.22
C TRP A 177 12.13 -14.72 14.41
N TYR A 178 12.21 -15.79 15.20
CA TYR A 178 11.13 -16.79 15.36
C TYR A 178 9.74 -16.22 15.70
N LYS A 179 9.65 -15.00 16.22
CA LYS A 179 8.38 -14.32 16.50
C LYS A 179 7.67 -13.77 15.26
N VAL A 180 8.40 -13.57 14.18
CA VAL A 180 7.92 -12.95 12.94
C VAL A 180 8.04 -13.90 11.76
N VAL A 181 8.24 -15.19 12.02
CA VAL A 181 8.10 -16.28 11.05
C VAL A 181 6.74 -16.93 11.27
N TYR A 182 5.93 -17.04 10.23
CA TYR A 182 4.62 -17.68 10.32
C TYR A 182 4.73 -19.19 10.15
N GLU A 183 5.48 -19.64 9.15
CA GLU A 183 5.76 -21.04 8.85
C GLU A 183 7.25 -21.23 8.53
N GLY A 184 7.83 -22.37 8.90
CA GLY A 184 9.22 -22.68 8.54
C GLY A 184 10.27 -21.97 9.39
N GLU A 185 11.34 -21.50 8.76
CA GLU A 185 12.52 -20.93 9.42
C GLU A 185 12.73 -19.44 9.12
N GLN A 186 12.06 -18.89 8.10
CA GLN A 186 12.35 -17.54 7.61
C GLN A 186 11.17 -16.88 6.91
N ALA A 187 11.05 -15.55 7.07
CA ALA A 187 10.09 -14.71 6.39
C ALA A 187 10.78 -13.65 5.52
N GLN A 188 10.03 -13.03 4.61
CA GLN A 188 10.49 -11.86 3.88
C GLN A 188 10.16 -10.59 4.65
N LEU A 189 11.19 -9.86 5.09
CA LEU A 189 11.03 -8.53 5.68
C LEU A 189 11.28 -7.44 4.63
N ILE A 190 10.42 -6.42 4.65
CA ILE A 190 10.62 -5.13 4.00
C ILE A 190 10.75 -4.06 5.09
N GLU A 191 11.84 -3.29 5.07
CA GLU A 191 12.09 -2.18 5.98
C GLU A 191 11.96 -0.85 5.23
N ILE A 192 11.25 0.11 5.83
CA ILE A 192 11.15 1.49 5.33
C ILE A 192 11.51 2.48 6.46
N ILE A 193 12.57 3.25 6.26
CA ILE A 193 12.95 4.39 7.10
C ILE A 193 12.90 5.66 6.24
N ASN A 194 12.16 6.68 6.67
CA ASN A 194 11.93 7.87 5.86
C ASN A 194 12.58 9.11 6.48
N ASP A 195 13.85 9.31 6.17
CA ASP A 195 14.59 10.52 6.55
C ASP A 195 14.39 11.72 5.60
N GLY A 196 13.72 11.49 4.46
CA GLY A 196 13.80 12.30 3.25
C GLY A 196 12.69 13.34 3.04
N GLY A 197 11.83 13.59 4.03
CA GLY A 197 10.86 14.69 3.96
C GLY A 197 9.65 14.46 3.05
N LYS A 198 9.57 13.33 2.32
CA LYS A 198 8.44 12.99 1.44
C LYS A 198 7.41 12.14 2.17
N VAL A 199 6.15 12.52 2.07
CA VAL A 199 5.03 11.67 2.50
C VAL A 199 4.88 10.46 1.56
N TYR A 200 4.24 9.40 2.06
CA TYR A 200 3.84 8.21 1.28
C TYR A 200 5.01 7.54 0.54
N ARG A 201 5.88 6.87 1.30
CA ARG A 201 6.94 6.00 0.78
C ARG A 201 6.45 4.57 0.75
N ALA A 202 6.79 3.85 -0.31
CA ALA A 202 6.32 2.49 -0.54
C ALA A 202 7.48 1.62 -1.01
N GLY A 203 7.60 0.45 -0.39
CA GLY A 203 8.56 -0.58 -0.74
C GLY A 203 7.84 -1.92 -0.78
N GLY A 204 8.21 -2.78 -1.72
CA GLY A 204 7.46 -3.99 -2.01
C GLY A 204 8.27 -5.12 -2.59
N ILE A 205 7.59 -6.24 -2.79
CA ILE A 205 8.05 -7.39 -3.55
C ILE A 205 7.00 -7.80 -4.59
N TYR A 206 7.42 -8.49 -5.64
CA TYR A 206 6.51 -9.08 -6.60
C TYR A 206 7.02 -10.40 -7.18
N GLN A 207 6.09 -11.18 -7.72
CA GLN A 207 6.38 -12.36 -8.51
C GLN A 207 5.37 -12.50 -9.65
N SER A 208 5.89 -12.70 -10.86
CA SER A 208 5.09 -13.06 -12.03
C SER A 208 4.99 -14.57 -12.17
N VAL A 209 3.78 -15.09 -12.31
CA VAL A 209 3.49 -16.53 -12.39
C VAL A 209 2.70 -16.88 -13.65
N ASN A 210 2.83 -18.13 -14.09
CA ASN A 210 2.00 -18.67 -15.16
C ASN A 210 0.66 -19.11 -14.58
N VAL A 211 -0.43 -18.79 -15.27
CA VAL A 211 -1.80 -19.12 -14.89
C VAL A 211 -2.63 -19.52 -16.10
N VAL A 212 -3.81 -20.07 -15.85
CA VAL A 212 -4.77 -20.36 -16.91
C VAL A 212 -5.77 -19.20 -17.00
N PRO A 213 -5.89 -18.53 -18.16
CA PRO A 213 -6.86 -17.46 -18.34
C PRO A 213 -8.27 -17.91 -17.94
N TRP A 214 -8.98 -17.05 -17.24
CA TRP A 214 -10.34 -17.21 -16.74
C TRP A 214 -10.52 -18.28 -15.65
N ALA A 215 -9.48 -19.02 -15.26
CA ALA A 215 -9.57 -19.95 -14.15
C ALA A 215 -9.64 -19.21 -12.80
N GLU A 216 -10.35 -19.77 -11.83
CA GLU A 216 -10.41 -19.18 -10.49
C GLU A 216 -9.20 -19.61 -9.65
N TYR A 217 -8.56 -18.63 -9.02
CA TYR A 217 -7.48 -18.80 -8.06
C TYR A 217 -7.84 -18.13 -6.73
N GLU A 218 -7.39 -18.71 -5.63
CA GLU A 218 -7.41 -18.13 -4.29
C GLU A 218 -6.00 -17.66 -3.95
N LEU A 219 -5.83 -16.35 -3.78
CA LEU A 219 -4.63 -15.73 -3.23
C LEU A 219 -4.74 -15.70 -1.72
N THR A 220 -3.75 -16.25 -1.02
CA THR A 220 -3.59 -16.11 0.43
C THR A 220 -2.24 -15.48 0.74
N ILE A 221 -2.23 -14.47 1.60
CA ILE A 221 -1.03 -13.77 2.09
C ILE A 221 -1.09 -13.76 3.61
N HIS A 222 -0.01 -14.19 4.26
CA HIS A 222 0.18 -13.99 5.70
C HIS A 222 1.12 -12.79 5.85
N ALA A 223 0.69 -11.77 6.58
CA ALA A 223 1.50 -10.58 6.81
C ALA A 223 1.46 -10.12 8.27
N LEU A 224 2.54 -9.48 8.68
CA LEU A 224 2.71 -8.85 9.97
C LEU A 224 3.27 -7.44 9.77
N LEU A 225 2.66 -6.46 10.43
CA LEU A 225 3.09 -5.07 10.41
C LEU A 225 3.71 -4.70 11.76
N ARG A 226 4.94 -4.18 11.75
CA ARG A 226 5.60 -3.65 12.94
C ARG A 226 6.17 -2.25 12.71
N SER A 227 6.29 -1.45 13.76
CA SER A 227 6.85 -0.10 13.68
C SER A 227 7.51 0.34 14.99
N ASP A 228 8.29 1.42 14.94
CA ASP A 228 8.79 2.06 16.17
C ASP A 228 7.66 2.62 17.06
N GLU A 229 6.55 3.03 16.46
CA GLU A 229 5.37 3.53 17.17
C GLU A 229 4.58 2.41 17.88
N GLY A 230 4.60 1.22 17.30
CA GLY A 230 4.09 -0.02 17.88
C GLY A 230 2.58 -0.16 18.00
N SER A 231 1.81 0.78 17.45
CA SER A 231 0.34 0.74 17.40
C SER A 231 -0.20 1.75 16.39
N GLU A 232 -1.37 1.46 15.82
CA GLU A 232 -2.02 2.32 14.82
C GLU A 232 -2.36 3.70 15.40
N GLU A 233 -2.75 3.76 16.68
CA GLU A 233 -3.06 5.03 17.35
C GLU A 233 -1.81 5.89 17.53
N ALA A 234 -0.67 5.28 17.88
CA ALA A 234 0.59 6.01 18.05
C ALA A 234 1.17 6.48 16.71
N SER A 235 0.95 5.72 15.64
CA SER A 235 1.40 6.08 14.28
C SER A 235 0.44 6.98 13.52
N GLU A 236 -0.76 7.24 14.07
CA GLU A 236 -1.87 7.90 13.36
C GLU A 236 -2.20 7.22 12.02
N PHE A 237 -2.24 5.88 12.02
CA PHE A 237 -2.35 5.04 10.83
C PHE A 237 -1.25 5.38 9.82
N GLY A 238 -0.02 5.45 10.34
CA GLY A 238 1.17 5.85 9.61
C GLY A 238 1.71 4.78 8.68
N TYR A 239 1.29 3.53 8.89
CA TYR A 239 1.73 2.36 8.14
C TYR A 239 0.55 1.55 7.63
N ALA A 240 0.72 0.91 6.48
CA ALA A 240 -0.26 0.00 5.91
C ALA A 240 0.42 -1.02 5.01
N MET A 241 -0.21 -2.18 4.81
CA MET A 241 0.17 -3.09 3.74
C MET A 241 -0.95 -3.22 2.71
N GLU A 242 -0.55 -3.38 1.46
CA GLU A 242 -1.44 -3.49 0.33
C GLU A 242 -0.94 -4.57 -0.62
N TYR A 243 -1.86 -5.14 -1.40
CA TYR A 243 -1.51 -5.95 -2.55
C TYR A 243 -2.09 -5.34 -3.82
N GLY A 244 -1.46 -5.67 -4.94
CA GLY A 244 -1.84 -5.25 -6.28
C GLY A 244 -1.68 -6.40 -7.27
N ILE A 245 -2.49 -6.41 -8.31
CA ILE A 245 -2.44 -7.44 -9.36
C ILE A 245 -2.28 -6.78 -10.72
N ASP A 246 -1.28 -7.21 -11.48
CA ASP A 246 -1.27 -7.04 -12.93
C ASP A 246 -1.71 -8.34 -13.60
N TYR A 247 -2.89 -8.32 -14.21
CA TYR A 247 -3.49 -9.48 -14.87
C TYR A 247 -2.86 -9.85 -16.22
N TYR A 248 -1.90 -9.05 -16.71
CA TYR A 248 -1.12 -9.30 -17.92
C TYR A 248 0.31 -9.76 -17.62
N GLY A 249 0.69 -9.81 -16.33
CA GLY A 249 2.00 -10.32 -15.92
C GLY A 249 3.17 -9.36 -16.14
N GLY A 250 2.92 -8.05 -16.23
CA GLY A 250 3.97 -7.02 -16.20
C GLY A 250 4.58 -6.87 -14.81
N ASP A 251 5.80 -6.33 -14.78
CA ASP A 251 6.62 -6.16 -13.58
C ASP A 251 6.69 -4.71 -13.08
N ASN A 252 6.08 -3.77 -13.82
CA ASN A 252 6.03 -2.38 -13.43
C ASN A 252 4.90 -2.12 -12.44
N TRP A 253 5.25 -2.03 -11.16
CA TRP A 253 4.32 -1.74 -10.07
C TRP A 253 3.58 -0.39 -10.23
N GLU A 254 4.14 0.56 -10.98
CA GLU A 254 3.49 1.86 -11.25
C GLU A 254 2.24 1.72 -12.14
N PHE A 255 2.11 0.59 -12.85
CA PHE A 255 0.94 0.30 -13.68
C PHE A 255 -0.16 -0.47 -12.93
N VAL A 256 0.04 -0.79 -11.66
CA VAL A 256 -1.03 -1.34 -10.80
C VAL A 256 -2.08 -0.26 -10.59
N HIS A 257 -3.26 -0.46 -11.16
CA HIS A 257 -4.37 0.51 -11.12
C HIS A 257 -5.10 0.55 -9.77
N GLU A 258 -5.14 -0.56 -9.06
CA GLU A 258 -5.82 -0.68 -7.77
C GLU A 258 -4.91 -1.37 -6.76
N TRP A 259 -4.65 -0.68 -5.65
CA TRP A 259 -3.99 -1.24 -4.48
C TRP A 259 -5.04 -1.51 -3.42
N ILE A 260 -5.14 -2.75 -2.99
CA ILE A 260 -6.16 -3.18 -2.05
C ILE A 260 -5.51 -3.30 -0.67
N PRO A 261 -6.01 -2.57 0.35
CA PRO A 261 -5.46 -2.61 1.68
C PRO A 261 -5.69 -3.96 2.35
N MET A 262 -4.67 -4.47 3.01
CA MET A 262 -4.74 -5.60 3.92
C MET A 262 -4.88 -5.02 5.34
N PRO A 263 -6.02 -5.23 6.03
CA PRO A 263 -6.20 -4.71 7.38
C PRO A 263 -5.34 -5.51 8.36
N LEU A 264 -4.22 -4.92 8.78
CA LEU A 264 -3.26 -5.52 9.72
C LEU A 264 -3.19 -4.66 10.99
N PRO A 265 -3.21 -5.26 12.19
CA PRO A 265 -2.80 -4.53 13.39
C PRO A 265 -1.31 -4.19 13.33
N GLU A 266 -0.93 -3.07 13.94
CA GLU A 266 0.44 -2.61 14.05
C GLU A 266 1.04 -3.03 15.41
N TYR A 267 2.23 -3.65 15.38
CA TYR A 267 2.94 -4.12 16.58
C TYR A 267 4.26 -3.36 16.82
N PRO A 268 4.80 -3.35 18.05
CA PRO A 268 6.14 -2.83 18.31
C PRO A 268 7.18 -3.56 17.47
N ARG A 269 8.09 -2.82 16.84
CA ARG A 269 9.12 -3.40 15.97
C ARG A 269 10.06 -4.35 16.69
N GLN A 270 10.41 -4.01 17.93
CA GLN A 270 11.33 -4.75 18.76
C GLN A 270 10.60 -5.28 19.99
N ASP A 271 11.00 -6.46 20.45
CA ASP A 271 10.53 -7.02 21.71
C ASP A 271 11.71 -7.53 22.55
N PRO A 272 12.55 -6.62 23.08
CA PRO A 272 13.75 -6.98 23.81
C PRO A 272 13.47 -7.68 25.14
N LYS A 273 12.23 -7.64 25.63
CA LYS A 273 11.83 -8.22 26.91
C LYS A 273 10.92 -9.44 26.75
N ASP A 274 10.67 -9.87 25.52
CA ASP A 274 9.79 -11.00 25.23
C ASP A 274 8.34 -10.77 25.72
N GLU A 275 7.90 -9.51 25.79
CA GLU A 275 6.61 -9.08 26.37
C GLU A 275 5.46 -9.06 25.34
N HIS A 276 5.78 -9.15 24.04
CA HIS A 276 4.82 -9.04 22.95
C HIS A 276 4.57 -10.40 22.26
N THR A 277 3.30 -10.65 21.94
CA THR A 277 2.87 -11.71 21.03
C THR A 277 2.53 -11.08 19.69
N TYR A 278 3.22 -11.52 18.64
CA TYR A 278 2.97 -11.10 17.28
C TYR A 278 1.98 -12.08 16.64
N GLU A 279 0.92 -11.56 16.04
CA GLU A 279 -0.05 -12.36 15.30
C GLU A 279 -0.01 -11.94 13.83
N TYR A 280 0.30 -12.91 12.96
CA TYR A 280 0.11 -12.73 11.52
C TYR A 280 -1.38 -12.61 11.21
N SER A 281 -1.72 -11.64 10.37
CA SER A 281 -3.06 -11.61 9.77
C SER A 281 -3.05 -12.37 8.45
N VAL A 282 -4.15 -13.07 8.19
CA VAL A 282 -4.34 -13.86 6.97
C VAL A 282 -5.31 -13.11 6.06
N PHE A 283 -4.82 -12.73 4.88
CA PHE A 283 -5.63 -12.16 3.83
C PHE A 283 -5.90 -13.22 2.75
N THR A 284 -7.16 -13.40 2.38
CA THR A 284 -7.57 -14.34 1.32
C THR A 284 -8.52 -13.66 0.36
N THR A 285 -8.27 -13.79 -0.95
CA THR A 285 -9.15 -13.25 -2.00
C THR A 285 -9.19 -14.16 -3.23
N ARG A 286 -10.22 -13.97 -4.06
CA ARG A 286 -10.37 -14.67 -5.34
C ARG A 286 -9.84 -13.83 -6.48
N ILE A 287 -9.11 -14.45 -7.39
CA ILE A 287 -8.50 -13.83 -8.57
C ILE A 287 -8.92 -14.64 -9.80
N ILE A 288 -9.36 -13.94 -10.84
CA ILE A 288 -9.66 -14.50 -12.15
C ILE A 288 -8.74 -13.79 -13.15
N PRO A 289 -7.61 -14.40 -13.56
CA PRO A 289 -6.70 -13.79 -14.50
C PRO A 289 -7.31 -13.74 -15.89
N VAL A 290 -7.00 -12.69 -16.66
CA VAL A 290 -7.48 -12.55 -18.04
C VAL A 290 -6.44 -12.99 -19.08
N SER A 291 -5.20 -13.20 -18.66
CA SER A 291 -4.10 -13.69 -19.50
C SER A 291 -3.51 -14.99 -18.95
N ASP A 292 -2.51 -15.54 -19.65
CA ASP A 292 -1.78 -16.75 -19.25
C ASP A 292 -0.67 -16.47 -18.23
N ARG A 293 -0.56 -15.20 -17.81
CA ARG A 293 0.35 -14.73 -16.77
C ARG A 293 -0.36 -13.76 -15.84
N LEU A 294 0.15 -13.65 -14.62
CA LEU A 294 -0.21 -12.56 -13.72
C LEU A 294 0.97 -12.21 -12.84
N THR A 295 1.02 -10.98 -12.36
CA THR A 295 1.99 -10.55 -11.34
C THR A 295 1.26 -10.17 -10.06
N VAL A 296 1.69 -10.76 -8.95
CA VAL A 296 1.26 -10.36 -7.60
C VAL A 296 2.28 -9.39 -7.05
N PHE A 297 1.84 -8.20 -6.66
CA PHE A 297 2.62 -7.21 -5.95
C PHE A 297 2.15 -7.14 -4.49
N ILE A 298 3.08 -7.06 -3.54
CA ILE A 298 2.81 -6.86 -2.12
C ILE A 298 3.70 -5.71 -1.65
N ARG A 299 3.15 -4.72 -0.96
CA ARG A 299 3.92 -3.57 -0.47
C ARG A 299 3.56 -3.15 0.94
N GLY A 300 4.55 -2.60 1.63
CA GLY A 300 4.38 -1.75 2.79
C GLY A 300 4.35 -0.28 2.38
N ASN A 301 3.51 0.50 3.05
CA ASN A 301 3.43 1.95 2.91
C ASN A 301 3.79 2.61 4.24
N LYS A 302 4.57 3.69 4.16
CA LYS A 302 4.85 4.61 5.25
C LYS A 302 4.37 6.00 4.85
N LYS A 303 3.36 6.50 5.54
CA LYS A 303 2.71 7.78 5.29
C LYS A 303 3.59 8.97 5.66
N TRP A 304 4.24 8.91 6.83
CA TRP A 304 4.89 10.07 7.42
C TRP A 304 6.39 10.17 7.09
N PRO A 305 6.91 11.41 6.88
CA PRO A 305 8.32 11.67 6.63
C PRO A 305 9.13 11.81 7.94
N ASN A 306 9.13 10.75 8.74
CA ASN A 306 9.84 10.69 10.00
C ASN A 306 10.84 9.52 10.02
N TYR A 307 11.84 9.65 10.90
CA TYR A 307 12.91 8.67 11.08
C TYR A 307 12.47 7.34 11.70
N SER A 308 11.17 7.17 12.00
CA SER A 308 10.71 5.87 12.49
C SER A 308 10.84 4.81 11.40
N GLU A 309 11.00 3.58 11.84
CA GLU A 309 11.15 2.41 11.01
C GLU A 309 9.82 1.66 10.94
N GLY A 310 9.39 1.31 9.73
CA GLY A 310 8.27 0.39 9.50
C GLY A 310 8.79 -0.92 8.92
N ASN A 311 8.40 -2.04 9.52
CA ASN A 311 8.78 -3.39 9.16
C ASN A 311 7.54 -4.16 8.70
N PHE A 312 7.61 -4.73 7.51
CA PHE A 312 6.52 -5.46 6.88
C PHE A 312 6.99 -6.88 6.59
N ASP A 313 6.62 -7.81 7.47
CA ASP A 313 6.97 -9.22 7.33
C ASP A 313 5.89 -9.95 6.53
N ILE A 314 6.31 -10.74 5.56
CA ILE A 314 5.46 -11.50 4.64
C ILE A 314 5.88 -12.95 4.70
N ASP A 315 4.90 -13.85 4.77
CA ASP A 315 5.13 -15.28 4.79
C ASP A 315 3.97 -16.07 4.16
N ALA A 316 4.20 -17.34 3.85
CA ALA A 316 3.23 -18.33 3.36
C ALA A 316 2.28 -17.78 2.28
N VAL A 317 2.85 -17.07 1.29
CA VAL A 317 2.13 -16.56 0.13
C VAL A 317 1.75 -17.73 -0.79
N SER A 318 0.48 -17.80 -1.16
CA SER A 318 0.03 -18.84 -2.09
C SER A 318 -1.02 -18.33 -3.06
N LEU A 319 -0.99 -18.86 -4.27
CA LEU A 319 -2.01 -18.66 -5.28
C LEU A 319 -2.43 -20.03 -5.80
N ARG A 320 -3.57 -20.52 -5.31
CA ARG A 320 -4.04 -21.88 -5.56
C ARG A 320 -5.29 -21.85 -6.42
N GLY A 321 -5.29 -22.60 -7.52
CA GLY A 321 -6.43 -22.68 -8.41
C GLY A 321 -6.56 -24.06 -9.04
N THR A 322 -7.69 -24.32 -9.68
CA THR A 322 -7.92 -25.61 -10.35
C THR A 322 -7.09 -25.78 -11.62
N GLY A 323 -6.46 -24.69 -12.11
CA GLY A 323 -5.83 -24.64 -13.43
C GLY A 323 -6.80 -24.91 -14.57
N LYS A 324 -8.12 -24.84 -14.32
CA LYS A 324 -9.15 -25.05 -15.33
C LYS A 324 -10.01 -23.81 -15.41
N PRO A 325 -10.27 -23.28 -16.61
CA PRO A 325 -11.30 -22.27 -16.76
C PRO A 325 -12.61 -22.87 -16.23
N PRO A 326 -13.53 -22.05 -15.68
CA PRO A 326 -14.84 -22.53 -15.32
C PRO A 326 -15.40 -23.30 -16.51
N SER A 327 -15.87 -24.52 -16.25
CA SER A 327 -16.66 -25.23 -17.24
C SER A 327 -17.92 -24.40 -17.38
N TYR A 328 -17.90 -23.42 -18.29
CA TYR A 328 -19.12 -22.87 -18.81
C TYR A 328 -19.87 -24.09 -19.33
N ALA A 329 -20.95 -24.45 -18.64
CA ALA A 329 -21.91 -25.37 -19.22
C ALA A 329 -22.14 -24.85 -20.64
N PRO A 330 -22.01 -25.69 -21.69
CA PRO A 330 -22.12 -25.24 -23.06
C PRO A 330 -23.35 -24.34 -23.11
N THR A 331 -23.16 -23.07 -23.49
CA THR A 331 -24.27 -22.12 -23.66
C THR A 331 -25.35 -22.91 -24.37
N PRO A 332 -26.55 -23.08 -23.78
CA PRO A 332 -27.58 -23.92 -24.37
C PRO A 332 -27.64 -23.54 -25.84
N ALA A 333 -27.38 -24.52 -26.73
CA ALA A 333 -27.38 -24.27 -28.16
C ALA A 333 -28.61 -23.42 -28.43
N PRO A 334 -28.47 -22.23 -29.06
CA PRO A 334 -29.57 -21.29 -29.16
C PRO A 334 -30.80 -22.09 -29.57
N GLY A 335 -31.80 -22.09 -28.69
CA GLY A 335 -33.02 -22.86 -28.93
C GLY A 335 -33.49 -22.52 -30.35
N PRO A 336 -34.16 -23.46 -31.05
CA PRO A 336 -34.68 -23.18 -32.39
C PRO A 336 -35.34 -21.80 -32.35
N PRO A 337 -35.02 -20.90 -33.31
CA PRO A 337 -35.41 -19.51 -33.24
C PRO A 337 -36.87 -19.46 -32.85
N ILE A 338 -37.14 -18.93 -31.65
CA ILE A 338 -38.52 -18.75 -31.23
C ILE A 338 -39.06 -17.80 -32.28
N VAL A 339 -39.94 -18.32 -33.13
CA VAL A 339 -40.73 -17.50 -34.04
C VAL A 339 -41.58 -16.66 -33.11
N MET A 340 -41.06 -15.49 -32.73
CA MET A 340 -41.86 -14.46 -32.12
C MET A 340 -42.88 -14.08 -33.18
N LEU A 341 -44.08 -14.64 -33.04
CA LEU A 341 -45.27 -14.04 -33.62
C LEU A 341 -45.20 -12.56 -33.26
N PRO A 342 -45.33 -11.65 -34.24
CA PRO A 342 -45.19 -10.23 -34.00
C PRO A 342 -46.06 -9.85 -32.82
N THR A 343 -45.41 -9.47 -31.72
CA THR A 343 -46.10 -8.96 -30.55
C THR A 343 -46.87 -7.74 -31.05
N PRO A 344 -48.20 -7.64 -30.85
CA PRO A 344 -48.95 -6.48 -31.29
C PRO A 344 -48.28 -5.25 -30.68
N ILE A 345 -47.82 -4.35 -31.55
CA ILE A 345 -47.13 -3.12 -31.19
C ILE A 345 -48.02 -2.43 -30.15
N PRO A 346 -47.55 -2.22 -28.90
CA PRO A 346 -48.31 -1.44 -27.94
C PRO A 346 -48.47 -0.05 -28.55
N ARG A 347 -49.73 0.34 -28.81
CA ARG A 347 -50.05 1.68 -29.29
C ARG A 347 -49.43 2.67 -28.32
N CYS A 348 -48.65 3.62 -28.85
CA CYS A 348 -48.16 4.75 -28.08
C CYS A 348 -49.37 5.45 -27.45
N VAL A 349 -49.54 5.30 -26.14
CA VAL A 349 -50.41 6.18 -25.37
C VAL A 349 -49.70 7.52 -25.30
N PRO A 350 -50.30 8.62 -25.78
CA PRO A 350 -49.70 9.94 -25.62
C PRO A 350 -49.55 10.22 -24.13
N TYR A 351 -48.31 10.42 -23.69
CA TYR A 351 -48.01 10.85 -22.34
C TYR A 351 -48.62 12.26 -22.17
N GLN A 352 -49.65 12.38 -21.33
CA GLN A 352 -50.18 13.68 -20.93
C GLN A 352 -49.09 14.40 -20.13
N TRP A 353 -48.55 15.47 -20.70
CA TRP A 353 -47.72 16.42 -19.99
C TRP A 353 -48.52 17.03 -18.84
N SER A 354 -48.17 16.68 -17.60
CA SER A 354 -48.52 17.53 -16.46
C SER A 354 -47.52 18.68 -16.42
N PRO A 355 -47.96 19.96 -16.46
CA PRO A 355 -47.05 21.07 -16.31
C PRO A 355 -46.45 21.06 -14.91
N CYS A 356 -45.13 21.20 -14.83
CA CYS A 356 -44.39 21.42 -13.59
C CYS A 356 -44.76 22.79 -13.01
N ASN A 357 -45.90 22.86 -12.32
CA ASN A 357 -46.26 23.99 -11.46
C ASN A 357 -45.95 23.64 -10.01
N GLY A 358 -44.68 23.78 -9.64
CA GLY A 358 -44.23 23.69 -8.27
C GLY A 358 -42.88 24.38 -8.16
N ALA A 359 -42.83 25.51 -7.46
CA ALA A 359 -41.59 26.18 -7.10
C ALA A 359 -40.80 25.27 -6.15
N TRP A 360 -39.75 24.63 -6.67
CA TRP A 360 -38.72 23.99 -5.85
C TRP A 360 -37.56 24.97 -5.71
N PRO A 361 -37.19 25.38 -4.49
CA PRO A 361 -35.89 25.98 -4.26
C PRO A 361 -34.83 24.86 -4.33
N ASP A 362 -33.74 25.17 -5.01
CA ASP A 362 -32.49 24.42 -5.08
C ASP A 362 -32.41 23.23 -6.07
N LYS A 363 -31.65 23.47 -7.14
CA LYS A 363 -31.43 22.54 -8.26
C LYS A 363 -30.18 21.69 -8.06
N VAL A 364 -30.39 20.39 -7.90
CA VAL A 364 -29.58 19.35 -8.56
C VAL A 364 -30.59 18.43 -9.26
N CYS A 365 -30.57 18.39 -10.59
CA CYS A 365 -31.27 17.33 -11.33
C CYS A 365 -30.36 16.09 -11.29
N PRO A 366 -30.82 14.93 -10.78
CA PRO A 366 -30.05 13.72 -10.89
C PRO A 366 -30.00 13.32 -12.38
N ALA A 367 -28.80 13.17 -12.91
CA ALA A 367 -28.56 12.75 -14.28
C ALA A 367 -28.80 11.25 -14.41
N GLU A 368 -30.07 10.85 -14.47
CA GLU A 368 -30.46 9.45 -14.64
C GLU A 368 -31.43 9.34 -15.81
N HIS A 369 -30.86 8.96 -16.95
CA HIS A 369 -31.50 8.41 -18.16
C HIS A 369 -32.83 9.03 -18.61
N VAL A 370 -32.75 10.10 -19.42
CA VAL A 370 -33.82 10.45 -20.35
C VAL A 370 -33.51 9.83 -21.71
N VAL A 371 -34.14 8.69 -22.01
CA VAL A 371 -34.18 8.15 -23.39
C VAL A 371 -35.33 8.86 -24.10
N GLN A 372 -35.02 9.75 -25.03
CA GLN A 372 -36.03 10.39 -25.87
C GLN A 372 -36.03 9.73 -27.25
N CYS A 373 -37.13 9.07 -27.62
CA CYS A 373 -37.32 8.55 -28.97
C CYS A 373 -37.42 9.71 -29.97
N ARG A 374 -36.62 9.66 -31.05
CA ARG A 374 -36.89 10.46 -32.24
C ARG A 374 -38.20 10.02 -32.88
N SER A 375 -38.92 10.96 -33.48
CA SER A 375 -40.21 10.72 -34.17
C SER A 375 -40.12 9.81 -35.40
N ASP A 376 -38.91 9.39 -35.80
CA ASP A 376 -38.65 8.51 -36.94
C ASP A 376 -38.39 7.04 -36.55
N GLY A 377 -38.36 6.71 -35.25
CA GLY A 377 -38.28 5.33 -34.78
C GLY A 377 -36.90 4.66 -34.91
N THR A 378 -35.81 5.43 -35.11
CA THR A 378 -34.45 4.88 -35.14
C THR A 378 -33.67 5.15 -33.84
N TRP A 379 -32.93 4.15 -33.36
CA TRP A 379 -32.03 4.28 -32.21
C TRP A 379 -30.73 4.97 -32.67
N GLY A 380 -30.41 6.13 -32.07
CA GLY A 380 -29.12 6.79 -32.25
C GLY A 380 -28.48 7.05 -30.88
N GLU A 381 -27.18 6.79 -30.76
CA GLU A 381 -26.40 7.16 -29.58
C GLU A 381 -26.29 8.68 -29.46
N CYS A 382 -26.53 9.20 -28.26
CA CYS A 382 -26.23 10.59 -27.93
C CYS A 382 -24.75 10.68 -27.52
N ILE A 383 -23.93 11.38 -28.30
CA ILE A 383 -22.61 11.83 -27.86
C ILE A 383 -22.82 13.09 -27.03
N TRP A 384 -22.33 13.09 -25.79
CA TRP A 384 -22.34 14.26 -24.93
C TRP A 384 -21.24 15.25 -25.36
N ASP A 385 -21.62 16.46 -25.74
CA ASP A 385 -20.70 17.56 -26.04
C ASP A 385 -20.74 18.59 -24.88
N PRO A 386 -19.69 18.69 -24.06
CA PRO A 386 -19.62 19.65 -22.94
C PRO A 386 -19.62 21.13 -23.36
N GLY A 387 -19.51 21.46 -24.65
CA GLY A 387 -19.27 22.83 -25.12
C GLY A 387 -20.47 23.78 -25.18
N THR A 388 -21.70 23.34 -24.93
CA THR A 388 -22.90 24.16 -25.27
C THR A 388 -23.63 24.81 -24.09
N CYS A 389 -23.21 24.58 -22.85
CA CYS A 389 -23.76 25.26 -21.68
C CYS A 389 -22.88 26.45 -21.24
N ALA A 390 -22.76 27.47 -22.09
CA ALA A 390 -22.26 28.77 -21.63
C ALA A 390 -23.43 29.59 -21.05
N PRO A 391 -23.35 30.06 -19.80
CA PRO A 391 -24.36 30.98 -19.27
C PRO A 391 -24.29 32.31 -20.04
N THR A 392 -25.46 32.87 -20.34
CA THR A 392 -25.60 34.20 -20.93
C THR A 392 -24.98 35.24 -19.98
N PRO A 393 -24.16 36.19 -20.47
CA PRO A 393 -23.55 37.19 -19.60
C PRO A 393 -24.63 38.08 -18.97
N VAL A 394 -24.61 38.16 -17.64
CA VAL A 394 -25.40 39.11 -16.85
C VAL A 394 -24.93 40.53 -17.18
N PRO A 395 -25.81 41.49 -17.47
CA PRO A 395 -25.41 42.87 -17.69
C PRO A 395 -24.78 43.45 -16.41
N PRO A 396 -23.73 44.28 -16.50
CA PRO A 396 -23.04 44.79 -15.33
C PRO A 396 -23.96 45.69 -14.49
N THR A 397 -24.11 45.34 -13.22
CA THR A 397 -24.73 46.17 -12.19
C THR A 397 -23.90 47.45 -12.04
N ALA A 398 -24.56 48.61 -12.17
CA ALA A 398 -23.91 49.91 -12.04
C ALA A 398 -23.27 50.07 -10.64
N THR A 399 -21.95 50.30 -10.62
CA THR A 399 -21.21 50.68 -9.42
C THR A 399 -21.57 52.12 -9.03
N PRO A 400 -21.84 52.43 -7.75
CA PRO A 400 -22.10 53.80 -7.33
C PRO A 400 -20.85 54.67 -7.49
N ASP A 401 -21.05 55.89 -7.99
CA ASP A 401 -20.02 56.91 -8.23
C ASP A 401 -19.34 57.32 -6.90
N PRO A 402 -18.02 57.09 -6.75
CA PRO A 402 -17.28 57.48 -5.55
C PRO A 402 -17.11 59.01 -5.38
N ASN A 403 -17.59 59.84 -6.31
CA ASN A 403 -17.45 61.31 -6.26
C ASN A 403 -18.72 62.06 -5.84
N ALA A 404 -19.76 61.37 -5.34
CA ALA A 404 -20.93 62.03 -4.78
C ALA A 404 -20.56 62.79 -3.48
N THR A 405 -20.25 64.07 -3.64
CA THR A 405 -19.83 64.96 -2.56
C THR A 405 -21.06 65.37 -1.75
N ALA A 406 -21.09 65.02 -0.46
CA ALA A 406 -22.17 65.36 0.45
C ALA A 406 -22.14 66.85 0.83
N THR A 407 -23.21 67.58 0.53
CA THR A 407 -23.45 68.95 1.00
C THR A 407 -23.83 68.92 2.50
N PRO A 408 -23.16 69.70 3.38
CA PRO A 408 -23.52 69.74 4.79
C PRO A 408 -24.76 70.62 5.00
N THR A 409 -25.80 70.05 5.61
CA THR A 409 -26.90 70.85 6.18
C THR A 409 -26.58 71.12 7.65
N ALA A 410 -26.28 72.37 7.96
CA ALA A 410 -26.13 72.86 9.32
C ALA A 410 -27.49 73.28 9.87
N THR A 411 -27.80 72.82 11.07
CA THR A 411 -28.98 73.21 11.85
C THR A 411 -28.66 74.50 12.62
N ARG A 412 -29.16 75.65 12.15
CA ARG A 412 -30.15 76.51 12.85
C ARG A 412 -30.53 77.72 12.00
#